data_AF-A0A450S4R5-F1
#
_entry.id   AF-A0A450S4R5-F1
#
_cell.length_a   1.000
_cell.length_b   1.000
_cell.length_c   1.000
_cell.angle_alpha   90.00
_cell.angle_beta   90.00
_cell.angle_gamma   90.00
#
_symmetry.space_group_name_H-M   'P 1'
#
loop_
_entity.id
_entity.type
_entity.pdbx_description
1 polymer ?
#
loop_
_entity_poly.entity_id
_entity_poly.type
_entity_poly.pdbx_seq_one_letter_code
_entity_poly.pdbx_strand_id
1 'polypeptide(L)' 'MLRTYLKKVNAAIAAGDKAEAEAAFKAAVPIVDRMAGRGLIHKNKAARHKSRFSAHIKALGEGSSGA' A
#
# COMPACT_ATOMS: atom_id res chain seq x y z
N MET A 1 4.90 -10.23 10.20
CA MET A 1 5.53 -9.00 9.65
C MET A 1 4.77 -8.37 8.48
N LEU A 2 4.31 -9.11 7.45
CA LEU A 2 3.51 -8.51 6.33
C LEU A 2 2.35 -7.63 6.81
N ARG A 3 1.52 -8.18 7.71
CA ARG A 3 0.31 -7.53 8.21
C ARG A 3 0.60 -6.20 8.90
N THR A 4 1.79 -6.06 9.49
CA THR A 4 2.22 -4.84 10.20
C THR A 4 2.51 -3.71 9.22
N TYR A 5 3.24 -3.98 8.13
CA TYR A 5 3.49 -2.99 7.08
C TYR A 5 2.22 -2.60 6.33
N LEU A 6 1.36 -3.58 6.01
CA LEU A 6 0.05 -3.30 5.42
C LEU A 6 -0.81 -2.40 6.33
N LYS A 7 -0.77 -2.62 7.65
CA LYS A 7 -1.45 -1.76 8.63
C LYS A 7 -0.85 -0.36 8.70
N LYS A 8 0.48 -0.21 8.63
CA LYS A 8 1.13 1.12 8.60
C LYS A 8 0.70 1.93 7.38
N VAL A 9 0.67 1.31 6.19
CA VAL A 9 0.19 1.98 4.97
C VAL A 9 -1.27 2.39 5.12
N ASN A 10 -2.13 1.50 5.61
CA ASN A 10 -3.54 1.85 5.88
C ASN A 10 -3.71 2.95 6.93
N ALA A 11 -2.88 2.98 7.97
CA ALA A 11 -2.93 4.02 9.00
C ALA A 11 -2.51 5.38 8.42
N ALA A 12 -1.44 5.43 7.62
CA ALA A 12 -1.03 6.65 6.94
C ALA A 12 -2.08 7.12 5.91
N ILE A 13 -2.72 6.18 5.20
CA ILE A 13 -3.83 6.50 4.30
C ILE A 13 -5.03 7.07 5.09
N ALA A 14 -5.37 6.47 6.23
CA ALA A 14 -6.47 6.92 7.08
C ALA A 14 -6.18 8.26 7.76
N ALA A 15 -4.91 8.57 8.03
CA ALA A 15 -4.46 9.87 8.53
C ALA A 15 -4.56 10.98 7.48
N GLY A 16 -4.75 10.63 6.20
CA GLY A 16 -4.85 11.60 5.10
C GLY A 16 -3.51 12.15 4.62
N ASP A 17 -2.39 11.59 5.09
CA ASP A 17 -1.07 12.14 4.86
C ASP A 17 -0.39 11.47 3.66
N LYS A 18 -0.50 12.10 2.49
CA LYS A 18 -0.06 11.51 1.21
C LYS A 18 1.44 11.20 1.20
N ALA A 19 2.27 12.10 1.74
CA ALA A 19 3.72 11.93 1.76
C ALA A 19 4.14 10.73 2.62
N GLU A 20 3.52 10.60 3.80
CA GLU A 20 3.78 9.47 4.70
C GLU A 20 3.24 8.15 4.12
N ALA A 21 2.06 8.19 3.48
CA ALA A 21 1.48 7.03 2.83
C ALA A 21 2.34 6.52 1.66
N GLU A 22 2.91 7.41 0.85
CA GLU A 22 3.84 7.06 -0.23
C GLU A 22 5.15 6.46 0.30
N ALA A 23 5.71 7.04 1.37
CA ALA A 23 6.92 6.53 2.01
C ALA A 23 6.69 5.13 2.61
N ALA A 24 5.59 4.96 3.35
CA ALA A 24 5.20 3.68 3.92
C ALA A 24 4.92 2.63 2.83
N PHE A 25 4.30 3.04 1.72
CA PHE A 25 4.03 2.16 0.59
C PHE A 25 5.32 1.69 -0.10
N LYS A 26 6.26 2.60 -0.37
CA LYS A 26 7.58 2.25 -0.93
C LYS A 26 8.32 1.24 -0.04
N ALA A 27 8.25 1.38 1.27
CA ALA A 27 8.83 0.42 2.21
C ALA A 27 8.09 -0.94 2.24
N ALA A 28 6.77 -0.94 2.03
CA ALA A 28 5.95 -2.15 2.05
C ALA A 28 6.10 -3.01 0.79
N VAL A 29 6.28 -2.40 -0.39
CA VAL A 29 6.42 -3.09 -1.70
C VAL A 29 7.47 -4.21 -1.70
N PRO A 30 8.76 -3.97 -1.35
CA PRO A 30 9.78 -5.01 -1.40
C PRO A 30 9.53 -6.15 -0.40
N ILE A 31 8.84 -5.87 0.70
CA ILE A 31 8.49 -6.87 1.72
C ILE A 31 7.36 -7.77 1.20
N VAL A 32 6.34 -7.18 0.60
CA VAL A 32 5.23 -7.90 -0.04
C VAL A 32 5.77 -8.82 -1.14
N ASP A 33 6.66 -8.30 -2.00
CA ASP A 33 7.21 -9.09 -3.11
C ASP A 33 8.15 -10.20 -2.62
N ARG A 34 8.97 -9.94 -1.59
CA ARG A 34 9.80 -10.98 -0.95
C ARG A 34 8.94 -12.09 -0.33
N MET A 35 7.81 -11.75 0.28
CA MET A 35 6.90 -12.74 0.87
C MET A 35 6.10 -13.52 -0.19
N ALA A 36 5.82 -12.90 -1.34
CA ALA A 36 5.24 -13.59 -2.49
C ALA A 36 6.25 -14.58 -3.10
N GLY A 37 7.52 -14.18 -3.22
CA GLY A 37 8.59 -15.04 -3.71
C GLY A 37 8.86 -16.25 -2.82
N ARG A 38 8.67 -16.12 -1.50
CA ARG A 38 8.77 -17.22 -0.53
C ARG A 38 7.50 -18.09 -0.45
N GLY A 39 6.47 -17.82 -1.23
CA GLY A 39 5.22 -18.59 -1.24
C GLY A 39 4.29 -18.35 -0.04
N LEU A 40 4.61 -17.41 0.86
CA LEU A 40 3.77 -17.09 2.02
C LEU A 40 2.47 -16.38 1.61
N ILE A 41 2.48 -15.69 0.47
CA ILE A 41 1.30 -15.10 -0.14
C ILE A 41 1.27 -15.41 -1.64
N HIS A 42 0.07 -15.63 -2.17
CA HIS A 42 -0.10 -15.79 -3.60
C HIS A 42 0.28 -14.49 -4.34
N LYS A 43 0.89 -14.62 -5.52
CA LYS A 43 1.32 -13.49 -6.37
C LYS A 43 0.16 -12.51 -6.64
N ASN A 44 -1.02 -13.04 -6.94
CA ASN A 44 -2.24 -12.23 -7.12
C ASN A 44 -2.67 -11.50 -5.84
N LYS A 45 -2.42 -12.06 -4.65
CA LYS A 45 -2.72 -11.39 -3.38
C LYS A 45 -1.76 -10.21 -3.15
N ALA A 46 -0.48 -10.40 -3.44
CA ALA A 46 0.51 -9.32 -3.43
C ALA A 46 0.14 -8.20 -4.40
N ALA A 47 -0.18 -8.55 -5.66
CA ALA A 47 -0.62 -7.60 -6.67
C ALA A 47 -1.88 -6.83 -6.25
N ARG A 48 -2.90 -7.52 -5.70
CA ARG A 48 -4.11 -6.88 -5.17
C ARG A 48 -3.81 -5.88 -4.06
N HIS A 49 -2.91 -6.22 -3.13
CA HIS A 49 -2.52 -5.27 -2.08
C HIS A 49 -1.81 -4.04 -2.65
N LYS A 50 -0.88 -4.22 -3.60
CA LYS A 50 -0.19 -3.11 -4.26
C LYS A 50 -1.17 -2.17 -4.97
N SER A 51 -2.06 -2.72 -5.79
CA SER A 51 -3.06 -1.96 -6.55
C SER A 51 -4.05 -1.20 -5.64
N ARG A 52 -4.51 -1.82 -4.55
CA ARG A 52 -5.44 -1.14 -3.62
C ARG A 52 -4.77 0.05 -2.94
N PHE A 53 -3.56 -0.11 -2.42
CA PHE A 53 -2.89 1.03 -1.76
C PHE A 53 -2.52 2.13 -2.74
N SER A 54 -2.07 1.80 -3.96
CA SER A 54 -1.81 2.83 -4.96
C SER A 54 -3.08 3.62 -5.30
N ALA A 55 -4.23 2.95 -5.42
CA ALA A 55 -5.51 3.61 -5.68
C ALA A 55 -5.90 4.53 -4.51
N HIS A 56 -5.75 4.07 -3.26
CA HIS A 56 -6.06 4.89 -2.09
C HIS A 56 -5.11 6.09 -1.93
N ILE A 57 -3.80 5.91 -2.15
CA ILE A 57 -2.82 7.00 -2.09
C ILE A 57 -3.08 8.02 -3.20
N LYS A 58 -3.44 7.55 -4.39
CA LYS A 58 -3.84 8.42 -5.50
C LYS A 58 -5.12 9.17 -5.17
N ALA A 59 -6.13 8.51 -4.59
CA ALA A 59 -7.37 9.14 -4.15
C ALA A 59 -7.16 10.23 -3.08
N LEU A 60 -6.18 10.08 -2.19
CA LEU A 60 -5.78 11.14 -1.24
C LEU A 60 -5.21 12.37 -1.96
N GLY A 61 -4.58 12.19 -3.12
CA GLY A 61 -4.08 13.29 -3.97
C GLY A 61 -5.09 13.81 -5.00
N GLU A 62 -6.07 12.99 -5.42
CA GLU A 62 -7.11 13.33 -6.40
C GLU A 62 -8.40 13.85 -5.76
N GLY A 63 -8.44 13.95 -4.43
CA GLY A 63 -9.53 14.56 -3.66
C GLY A 63 -9.76 16.06 -3.91
N SER A 64 -9.21 16.65 -4.97
CA SER A 64 -9.55 18.01 -5.43
C SER A 64 -9.76 18.16 -6.93
N SER A 65 -9.84 17.09 -7.73
CA SER A 65 -10.22 17.24 -9.14
C SER A 65 -10.82 15.96 -9.71
N GLY A 66 -12.15 15.93 -9.73
CA GLY A 66 -12.94 14.88 -10.38
C GLY A 66 -14.41 15.22 -10.28
N ALA A 67 -14.78 16.32 -10.95
CA ALA A 67 -16.12 16.50 -11.48
C ALA A 67 -16.43 15.40 -12.50
#